data_AF-A0A942TLV5-F1
#
_entry.id   AF-A0A942TLV5-F1
#
_cell.length_a   1.000
_cell.length_b   1.000
_cell.length_c   1.000
_cell.angle_alpha   90.00
_cell.angle_beta   90.00
_cell.angle_gamma   90.00
#
_symmetry.space_group_name_H-M   'P 1'
#
loop_
_entity.id
_entity.type
_entity.pdbx_description
1 polymer ?
#
loop_
_entity_poly.entity_id
_entity_poly.type
_entity_poly.pdbx_seq_one_letter_code
_entity_poly.pdbx_strand_id
1 'polypeptide(L)'
;MSNQLLNGKKYPRFELNHEQRNKILKQLNSYTSKRKYPSFTKRFMPVISVIALLIIFSVITAYSYSLITGENLFRFGAGNDPYKNFTIDLPSNVQIEKKEDGSIWFMRNGEYVGGLEVVTEQEMNSGNYAVFETEEMKGLHHPTIRKLHHVKMNNVIQTNHFYVPIDEEKNQIYDVYFHLPAFELHEAIEIMKTFKILE
;
A
#
# COMPACT_ATOMS: atom_id res chain seq x y z
N MET A 1 62.08 -36.45 32.92
CA MET A 1 60.95 -35.73 33.54
C MET A 1 61.47 -34.87 34.67
N SER A 2 61.59 -33.56 34.44
CA SER A 2 62.05 -32.59 35.45
C SER A 2 60.83 -31.91 36.10
N ASN A 3 60.75 -31.95 37.43
CA ASN A 3 59.66 -31.38 38.21
C ASN A 3 60.11 -30.07 38.88
N GLN A 4 59.38 -28.98 38.66
CA GLN A 4 59.50 -27.75 39.47
C GLN A 4 58.29 -27.60 40.39
N LEU A 5 58.54 -27.16 41.62
CA LEU A 5 57.52 -26.98 42.65
C LEU A 5 56.91 -25.58 42.55
N LEU A 6 55.59 -25.51 42.35
CA LEU A 6 54.78 -24.32 42.54
C LEU A 6 53.72 -24.64 43.59
N ASN A 7 53.70 -23.90 44.71
CA ASN A 7 52.76 -24.07 45.83
C ASN A 7 52.56 -25.53 46.31
N GLY A 8 53.67 -26.27 46.49
CA GLY A 8 53.66 -27.58 47.16
C GLY A 8 52.94 -28.72 46.41
N LYS A 9 52.40 -28.48 45.21
CA LYS A 9 51.75 -29.52 44.39
C LYS A 9 52.60 -29.84 43.16
N LYS A 10 52.85 -31.13 42.94
CA LYS A 10 53.58 -31.63 41.75
C LYS A 10 52.63 -31.70 40.57
N TYR A 11 52.86 -30.86 39.56
CA TYR A 11 52.13 -30.92 38.30
C TYR A 11 52.97 -31.66 37.24
N PRO A 12 52.40 -32.65 36.53
CA PRO A 12 53.12 -33.31 35.45
C PRO A 12 53.37 -32.30 34.32
N ARG A 13 54.65 -32.08 33.99
CA ARG A 13 55.04 -31.36 32.78
C ARG A 13 55.06 -32.35 31.61
N PHE A 14 54.25 -32.06 30.60
CA PHE A 14 54.35 -32.73 29.31
C PHE A 14 55.26 -31.89 28.42
N GLU A 15 56.44 -32.41 28.10
CA GLU A 15 57.32 -31.83 27.09
C GLU A 15 56.75 -32.20 25.72
N LEU A 16 56.11 -31.22 25.07
CA LEU A 16 55.56 -31.39 23.73
C LEU A 16 56.72 -31.43 22.74
N ASN A 17 56.76 -32.47 21.90
CA ASN A 17 57.73 -32.50 20.81
C ASN A 17 57.39 -31.42 19.75
N HIS A 18 58.34 -31.13 18.87
CA HIS A 18 58.19 -30.04 17.90
C HIS A 18 57.00 -30.24 16.95
N GLU A 19 56.65 -31.49 16.61
CA GLU A 19 55.50 -31.82 15.77
C GLU A 19 54.17 -31.61 16.51
N GLN A 20 54.07 -32.04 17.76
CA GLN A 20 52.90 -31.86 18.61
C GLN A 20 52.62 -30.38 18.85
N ARG A 21 53.68 -29.59 19.08
CA ARG A 21 53.59 -28.13 19.20
C ARG A 21 53.05 -27.50 17.92
N ASN A 22 53.56 -27.91 16.76
CA ASN A 22 53.10 -27.41 15.46
C ASN A 22 51.65 -27.83 15.17
N LYS A 23 51.24 -29.04 15.56
CA LYS A 23 49.86 -29.52 15.41
C LYS A 23 48.88 -28.71 16.27
N ILE A 24 49.24 -28.43 17.52
CA ILE A 24 48.46 -27.60 18.44
C ILE A 24 48.37 -26.16 17.91
N LEU A 25 49.48 -25.57 17.46
CA LEU A 25 49.49 -24.22 16.86
C LEU A 25 48.63 -24.15 15.60
N LYS A 26 48.67 -25.18 14.74
CA LYS A 26 47.86 -25.25 13.53
C LYS A 26 46.36 -25.38 13.85
N GLN A 27 46.01 -26.11 14.90
CA GLN A 27 44.63 -26.20 15.41
C GLN A 27 44.18 -24.89 16.05
N LEU A 28 45.00 -24.24 16.87
CA LEU A 28 44.69 -22.92 17.45
C LEU A 28 44.46 -21.86 16.38
N ASN A 29 45.31 -21.84 15.34
CA ASN A 29 45.17 -20.90 14.23
C ASN A 29 43.93 -21.18 13.37
N SER A 30 43.45 -22.43 13.29
CA SER A 30 42.21 -22.74 12.56
C SER A 30 40.96 -22.37 13.36
N TYR A 31 41.02 -22.37 14.69
CA TYR A 31 39.94 -21.87 15.56
C TYR A 31 39.86 -20.33 15.59
N THR A 32 41.00 -19.63 15.56
CA THR A 32 41.03 -18.15 15.51
C THR A 32 40.68 -17.58 14.13
N SER A 33 40.92 -18.33 13.05
CA SER A 33 40.62 -17.90 11.67
C SER A 33 39.12 -17.92 11.30
N LYS A 34 38.27 -18.66 12.04
CA LYS A 34 36.82 -18.79 11.74
C LYS A 34 35.94 -17.62 12.21
N ARG A 35 36.50 -16.55 12.79
CA ARG A 35 35.76 -15.31 13.08
C ARG A 35 36.22 -14.17 12.17
N LYS A 36 35.97 -14.31 10.86
CA LYS A 36 35.96 -13.17 9.92
C LYS A 36 34.52 -12.92 9.48
N TYR A 37 33.77 -12.21 10.31
CA TYR A 37 32.69 -11.38 9.79
C TYR A 37 33.33 -10.08 9.29
N PRO A 38 33.03 -9.62 8.07
CA PRO A 38 33.59 -8.37 7.56
C PRO A 38 33.16 -7.22 8.47
N SER A 39 34.13 -6.47 8.98
CA SER A 39 33.96 -5.39 9.96
C SER A 39 33.42 -4.10 9.35
N PHE A 40 32.37 -4.18 8.53
CA PHE A 40 31.72 -3.00 7.96
C PHE A 40 30.37 -2.69 8.63
N THR A 41 29.77 -3.65 9.34
CA THR A 41 28.42 -3.53 9.91
C THR A 41 28.35 -2.92 11.31
N LYS A 42 29.46 -2.81 12.05
CA LYS A 42 29.44 -2.31 13.44
C LYS A 42 29.43 -0.79 13.59
N ARG A 43 29.82 -0.04 12.55
CA ARG A 43 29.87 1.44 12.62
C ARG A 43 28.60 2.13 12.10
N PHE A 44 27.81 1.44 11.28
CA PHE A 44 26.57 1.96 10.68
C PHE A 44 25.29 1.33 11.26
N MET A 45 25.42 0.37 12.18
CA MET A 45 24.28 -0.27 12.84
C MET A 45 23.26 0.71 13.46
N PRO A 46 23.66 1.79 14.18
CA PRO A 46 22.69 2.73 14.73
C PRO A 46 22.02 3.60 13.65
N VAL A 47 22.72 3.90 12.56
CA VAL A 47 22.17 4.72 11.45
C VAL A 47 21.14 3.91 10.66
N ILE A 48 21.45 2.65 10.38
CA ILE A 48 20.52 1.73 9.70
C ILE A 48 19.27 1.51 10.56
N SER A 49 19.41 1.37 11.88
CA SER A 49 18.25 1.23 12.77
C SER A 49 17.38 2.49 12.81
N VAL A 50 17.98 3.69 12.77
CA VAL A 50 17.21 4.96 12.72
C VAL A 50 16.48 5.10 11.39
N ILE A 51 17.13 4.78 10.28
CA ILE A 51 16.49 4.81 8.95
C ILE A 51 15.34 3.81 8.88
N ALA A 52 15.55 2.58 9.35
CA ALA A 52 14.48 1.58 9.41
C ALA A 52 13.31 2.03 10.30
N LEU A 53 13.61 2.65 11.46
CA LEU A 53 12.60 3.19 12.35
C LEU A 53 11.80 4.32 11.68
N LEU A 54 12.48 5.24 10.98
CA LEU A 54 11.83 6.33 10.25
C LEU A 54 10.93 5.82 9.13
N ILE A 55 11.35 4.78 8.41
CA ILE A 55 10.52 4.13 7.38
C ILE A 55 9.29 3.48 8.01
N ILE A 56 9.45 2.77 9.14
CA ILE A 56 8.33 2.15 9.84
C ILE A 56 7.36 3.23 10.35
N PHE A 57 7.88 4.31 10.96
CA PHE A 57 7.05 5.42 11.41
C PHE A 57 6.35 6.12 10.25
N SER A 58 7.01 6.33 9.10
CA SER A 58 6.34 6.93 7.95
C SER A 58 5.22 6.05 7.42
N VAL A 59 5.42 4.72 7.36
CA VAL A 59 4.37 3.77 6.93
C VAL A 59 3.21 3.77 7.92
N ILE A 60 3.47 3.71 9.22
CA ILE A 60 2.41 3.71 10.25
C ILE A 60 1.66 5.04 10.26
N THR A 61 2.37 6.16 10.10
CA THR A 61 1.75 7.49 10.08
C THR A 61 0.89 7.67 8.85
N ALA A 62 1.39 7.28 7.66
CA ALA A 62 0.61 7.29 6.43
C ALA A 62 -0.62 6.38 6.51
N TYR A 63 -0.47 5.18 7.08
CA TYR A 63 -1.58 4.23 7.26
C TYR A 63 -2.64 4.74 8.26
N SER A 64 -2.19 5.35 9.37
CA SER A 64 -3.09 5.94 10.36
C SER A 64 -3.82 7.16 9.80
N TYR A 65 -3.12 7.98 9.00
CA TYR A 65 -3.72 9.11 8.31
C TYR A 65 -4.76 8.65 7.29
N SER A 66 -4.45 7.64 6.45
CA SER A 66 -5.40 7.08 5.48
C SER A 66 -6.65 6.48 6.12
N LEU A 67 -6.55 5.92 7.33
CA LEU A 67 -7.71 5.41 8.07
C LEU A 67 -8.62 6.53 8.60
N ILE A 68 -8.07 7.71 8.87
CA ILE A 68 -8.81 8.85 9.44
C ILE A 68 -9.41 9.72 8.32
N THR A 69 -8.69 9.91 7.22
CA THR A 69 -9.13 10.76 6.09
C THR A 69 -9.82 9.98 4.98
N GLY A 70 -9.72 8.64 4.96
CA GLY A 70 -10.21 7.82 3.86
C GLY A 70 -9.35 7.91 2.58
N GLU A 71 -8.24 8.66 2.62
CA GLU A 71 -7.34 8.83 1.48
C GLU A 71 -6.27 7.74 1.48
N ASN A 72 -6.37 6.77 0.56
CA ASN A 72 -5.33 5.77 0.35
C ASN A 72 -4.05 6.42 -0.19
N LEU A 73 -3.04 6.58 0.67
CA LEU A 73 -1.74 7.23 0.41
C LEU A 73 -0.75 6.41 -0.45
N PHE A 74 -1.23 5.46 -1.26
CA PHE A 74 -0.41 4.68 -2.21
C PHE A 74 -0.77 4.99 -3.67
N ARG A 75 -0.68 6.25 -4.10
CA ARG A 75 -0.57 6.58 -5.54
C ARG A 75 0.90 6.69 -5.94
N PHE A 76 1.57 5.55 -6.05
CA PHE A 76 2.82 5.44 -6.83
C PHE A 76 2.44 5.26 -8.31
N GLY A 77 2.37 6.36 -9.04
CA GLY A 77 2.10 6.36 -10.47
C GLY A 77 2.88 7.46 -11.17
N ALA A 78 4.11 7.14 -11.59
CA ALA A 78 4.79 7.91 -12.61
C ALA A 78 3.97 7.86 -13.91
N GLY A 79 3.60 9.04 -14.43
CA GLY A 79 3.20 9.32 -15.81
C GLY A 79 2.48 8.22 -16.59
N ASN A 80 1.14 8.22 -16.51
CA ASN A 80 0.20 7.82 -17.57
C ASN A 80 -1.18 8.25 -17.06
N ASP A 81 -1.80 9.24 -17.68
CA ASP A 81 -3.14 9.73 -17.32
C ASP A 81 -4.13 8.54 -17.42
N PRO A 82 -4.63 7.99 -16.30
CA PRO A 82 -5.46 6.78 -16.33
C PRO A 82 -6.88 7.06 -16.83
N TYR A 83 -7.25 8.34 -16.94
CA TYR A 83 -8.51 8.81 -17.49
C TYR A 83 -8.42 8.79 -19.02
N LYS A 84 -8.36 7.60 -19.59
CA LYS A 84 -8.49 7.43 -21.04
C LYS A 84 -9.92 7.80 -21.42
N ASN A 85 -10.04 8.97 -22.07
CA ASN A 85 -11.17 9.48 -22.83
C ASN A 85 -12.53 8.92 -22.41
N PHE A 86 -13.24 9.55 -21.48
CA PHE A 86 -14.64 9.22 -21.23
C PHE A 86 -15.53 10.44 -21.50
N THR A 87 -16.81 10.20 -21.71
CA THR A 87 -17.85 11.24 -21.76
C THR A 87 -18.95 10.90 -20.77
N ILE A 88 -19.46 11.91 -20.08
CA ILE A 88 -20.58 11.80 -19.16
C ILE A 88 -21.36 13.11 -19.22
N ASP A 89 -22.68 13.02 -19.38
CA ASP A 89 -23.55 14.19 -19.37
C ASP A 89 -24.08 14.38 -17.95
N LEU A 90 -23.53 15.39 -17.27
CA LEU A 90 -24.00 15.82 -15.96
C LEU A 90 -25.06 16.92 -16.09
N PRO A 91 -25.98 17.03 -15.11
CA PRO A 91 -26.91 18.15 -15.04
C PRO A 91 -26.18 19.50 -15.06
N SER A 92 -26.81 20.53 -15.64
CA SER A 92 -26.19 21.86 -15.85
C SER A 92 -25.76 22.59 -14.57
N ASN A 93 -26.28 22.18 -13.42
CA ASN A 93 -25.89 22.71 -12.11
C ASN A 93 -24.71 21.95 -11.47
N VAL A 94 -24.10 21.01 -12.19
CA VAL A 94 -22.96 20.21 -11.75
C VAL A 94 -21.74 20.55 -12.60
N GLN A 95 -20.64 20.87 -11.94
CA GLN A 95 -19.35 21.17 -12.56
C GLN A 95 -18.38 20.01 -12.34
N ILE A 96 -17.49 19.80 -13.31
CA ILE A 96 -16.42 18.80 -13.22
C ILE A 96 -15.12 19.52 -12.86
N GLU A 97 -14.48 19.07 -11.78
CA GLU A 97 -13.15 19.52 -11.39
C GLU A 97 -12.14 18.38 -11.48
N LYS A 98 -11.09 18.54 -12.29
CA LYS A 98 -9.95 17.62 -12.29
C LYS A 98 -8.95 18.04 -11.22
N LYS A 99 -8.61 17.13 -10.31
CA LYS A 99 -7.63 17.35 -9.25
C LYS A 99 -6.22 17.01 -9.73
N GLU A 100 -5.23 17.52 -9.01
CA GLU A 100 -3.79 17.32 -9.33
C GLU A 100 -3.39 15.84 -9.30
N ASP A 101 -4.05 15.03 -8.47
CA ASP A 101 -3.85 13.58 -8.36
C ASP A 101 -4.51 12.78 -9.50
N GLY A 102 -5.17 13.48 -10.44
CA GLY A 102 -5.92 12.94 -11.55
C GLY A 102 -7.41 12.74 -11.27
N SER A 103 -7.83 12.64 -10.00
CA SER A 103 -9.24 12.39 -9.65
C SER A 103 -10.19 13.43 -10.20
N ILE A 104 -11.41 13.00 -10.50
CA ILE A 104 -12.43 13.87 -11.08
C ILE A 104 -13.54 14.04 -10.07
N TRP A 105 -13.81 15.28 -9.68
CA TRP A 105 -14.84 15.62 -8.71
C TRP A 105 -16.04 16.23 -9.40
N PHE A 106 -17.22 15.84 -8.96
CA PHE A 106 -18.49 16.45 -9.34
C PHE A 106 -18.89 17.44 -8.24
N MET A 107 -19.04 18.70 -8.63
CA MET A 107 -19.32 19.82 -7.73
C MET A 107 -20.70 20.40 -8.05
N ARG A 108 -21.60 20.49 -7.06
CA ARG A 108 -22.93 21.12 -7.21
C ARG A 108 -23.03 22.23 -6.18
N ASN A 109 -23.22 23.47 -6.64
CA ASN A 109 -23.28 24.67 -5.78
C ASN A 109 -22.08 24.84 -4.82
N GLY A 110 -20.88 24.41 -5.23
CA GLY A 110 -19.66 24.48 -4.41
C GLY A 110 -19.48 23.32 -3.43
N GLU A 111 -20.42 22.36 -3.39
CA GLU A 111 -20.28 21.14 -2.60
C GLU A 111 -19.83 19.98 -3.46
N TYR A 112 -18.99 19.11 -2.89
CA TYR A 112 -18.55 17.87 -3.50
C TYR A 112 -19.63 16.80 -3.36
N VAL A 113 -20.13 16.30 -4.49
CA VAL A 113 -21.34 15.48 -4.57
C VAL A 113 -21.12 14.12 -5.23
N GLY A 114 -19.88 13.81 -5.59
CA GLY A 114 -19.50 12.57 -6.24
C GLY A 114 -18.25 12.75 -7.08
N GLY A 115 -17.90 11.74 -7.85
CA GLY A 115 -16.73 11.81 -8.69
C GLY A 115 -16.51 10.57 -9.54
N LEU A 116 -15.35 10.57 -10.19
CA LEU A 116 -14.85 9.47 -10.97
C LEU A 116 -13.38 9.26 -10.62
N GLU A 117 -13.05 8.02 -10.31
CA GLU A 117 -11.67 7.57 -10.12
C GLU A 117 -11.42 6.22 -10.77
N VAL A 118 -10.15 5.87 -10.94
CA VAL A 118 -9.74 4.55 -11.42
C VAL A 118 -9.30 3.72 -10.23
N VAL A 119 -9.93 2.57 -10.05
CA VAL A 119 -9.68 1.62 -8.98
C VAL A 119 -9.34 0.25 -9.55
N THR A 120 -8.73 -0.58 -8.72
CA THR A 120 -8.52 -2.01 -8.96
C THR A 120 -9.68 -2.84 -8.41
N GLU A 121 -9.84 -4.08 -8.87
CA GLU A 121 -10.82 -5.02 -8.28
C GLU A 121 -10.59 -5.22 -6.77
N GLN A 122 -9.33 -5.19 -6.32
CA GLN A 122 -9.02 -5.28 -4.90
C GLN A 122 -9.61 -4.07 -4.14
N GLU A 123 -9.45 -2.86 -4.64
CA GLU A 123 -10.00 -1.63 -4.03
C GLU A 123 -11.53 -1.62 -4.05
N MET A 124 -12.15 -2.04 -5.16
CA MET A 124 -13.60 -2.23 -5.28
C MET A 124 -14.16 -3.17 -4.21
N ASN A 125 -13.40 -4.18 -3.79
CA ASN A 125 -13.83 -5.21 -2.83
C ASN A 125 -13.34 -4.99 -1.40
N SER A 126 -12.35 -4.12 -1.18
CA SER A 126 -11.75 -3.85 0.14
C SER A 126 -12.30 -2.60 0.82
N GLY A 127 -13.41 -2.04 0.31
CA GLY A 127 -14.04 -0.84 0.83
C GLY A 127 -14.21 -0.87 2.36
N ASN A 128 -13.75 0.20 3.02
CA ASN A 128 -13.87 0.41 4.48
C ASN A 128 -15.32 0.61 4.96
N TYR A 129 -16.28 0.70 4.03
CA TYR A 129 -17.68 0.99 4.30
C TYR A 129 -18.52 -0.27 4.12
N ALA A 130 -19.57 -0.40 4.95
CA ALA A 130 -20.51 -1.49 4.84
C ALA A 130 -21.25 -1.40 3.49
N VAL A 131 -21.08 -2.42 2.65
CA VAL A 131 -21.86 -2.62 1.43
C VAL A 131 -23.25 -3.08 1.81
N PHE A 132 -24.26 -2.26 1.50
CA PHE A 132 -25.67 -2.58 1.76
C PHE A 132 -26.29 -3.38 0.62
N GLU A 133 -25.89 -3.08 -0.61
CA GLU A 133 -26.46 -3.67 -1.80
C GLU A 133 -25.39 -3.77 -2.89
N THR A 134 -25.41 -4.87 -3.63
CA THR A 134 -24.62 -5.07 -4.86
C THR A 134 -25.57 -5.53 -5.95
N GLU A 135 -25.54 -4.87 -7.10
CA GLU A 135 -26.46 -5.12 -8.20
C GLU A 135 -25.73 -5.05 -9.55
N GLU A 136 -25.97 -6.01 -10.43
CA GLU A 136 -25.54 -5.92 -11.83
C GLU A 136 -26.52 -5.07 -12.62
N MET A 137 -26.05 -3.94 -13.15
CA MET A 137 -26.88 -2.99 -13.87
C MET A 137 -27.03 -3.41 -15.34
N LYS A 138 -28.28 -3.54 -15.78
CA LYS A 138 -28.61 -3.85 -17.18
C LYS A 138 -29.03 -2.59 -17.94
N GLY A 139 -28.77 -2.56 -19.24
CA GLY A 139 -29.21 -1.48 -20.13
C GLY A 139 -28.35 -0.21 -20.10
N LEU A 140 -27.17 -0.26 -19.48
CA LEU A 140 -26.14 0.78 -19.61
C LEU A 140 -25.22 0.49 -20.79
N HIS A 141 -24.46 1.49 -21.24
CA HIS A 141 -23.53 1.33 -22.37
C HIS A 141 -22.44 0.30 -22.13
N HIS A 142 -22.02 0.14 -20.87
CA HIS A 142 -20.96 -0.77 -20.46
C HIS A 142 -21.45 -1.68 -19.32
N PRO A 143 -20.96 -2.93 -19.22
CA PRO A 143 -21.23 -3.78 -18.06
C PRO A 143 -20.87 -3.04 -16.78
N THR A 144 -21.81 -2.93 -15.85
CA THR A 144 -21.63 -2.10 -14.65
C THR A 144 -22.12 -2.85 -13.41
N ILE A 145 -21.31 -2.86 -12.36
CA ILE A 145 -21.71 -3.34 -11.04
C ILE A 145 -21.98 -2.12 -10.17
N ARG A 146 -23.19 -2.00 -9.62
CA ARG A 146 -23.51 -0.99 -8.63
C ARG A 146 -23.28 -1.54 -7.23
N LYS A 147 -22.63 -0.76 -6.36
CA LYS A 147 -22.62 -1.00 -4.91
C LYS A 147 -23.18 0.22 -4.18
N LEU A 148 -24.05 -0.03 -3.20
CA LEU A 148 -24.53 0.97 -2.27
C LEU A 148 -23.70 0.91 -0.99
N HIS A 149 -22.94 1.96 -0.71
CA HIS A 149 -22.20 2.11 0.53
C HIS A 149 -22.96 3.03 1.47
N HIS A 150 -23.09 2.61 2.72
CA HIS A 150 -23.60 3.48 3.77
C HIS A 150 -22.45 4.23 4.42
N VAL A 151 -22.46 5.55 4.32
CA VAL A 151 -21.41 6.44 4.81
C VAL A 151 -22.03 7.36 5.86
N LYS A 152 -21.42 7.48 7.04
CA LYS A 152 -21.81 8.51 8.02
C LYS A 152 -20.71 9.55 8.11
N MET A 153 -20.54 10.36 7.06
CA MET A 153 -19.57 11.45 7.06
C MET A 153 -20.20 12.74 6.57
N ASN A 154 -20.02 13.81 7.36
CA ASN A 154 -20.49 15.17 7.09
C ASN A 154 -22.00 15.21 6.73
N ASN A 155 -22.30 15.37 5.44
CA ASN A 155 -23.63 15.51 4.85
C ASN A 155 -23.98 14.36 3.89
N VAL A 156 -23.14 13.33 3.81
CA VAL A 156 -23.35 12.15 2.96
C VAL A 156 -23.94 11.03 3.81
N ILE A 157 -25.08 10.52 3.38
CA ILE A 157 -25.78 9.40 4.04
C ILE A 157 -25.41 8.07 3.37
N GLN A 158 -25.33 8.09 2.05
CA GLN A 158 -25.06 6.94 1.22
C GLN A 158 -24.27 7.38 -0.01
N THR A 159 -23.52 6.44 -0.56
CA THR A 159 -22.84 6.63 -1.85
C THR A 159 -23.21 5.48 -2.77
N ASN A 160 -23.74 5.80 -3.94
CA ASN A 160 -23.91 4.84 -5.02
C ASN A 160 -22.63 4.82 -5.85
N HIS A 161 -21.93 3.69 -5.85
CA HIS A 161 -20.75 3.44 -6.67
C HIS A 161 -21.16 2.62 -7.89
N PHE A 162 -20.71 3.03 -9.07
CA PHE A 162 -20.93 2.35 -10.34
C PHE A 162 -19.57 1.96 -10.93
N TYR A 163 -19.25 0.67 -10.81
CA TYR A 163 -17.99 0.09 -11.25
C TYR A 163 -18.10 -0.34 -12.72
N VAL A 164 -17.34 0.32 -13.59
CA VAL A 164 -17.29 0.06 -15.03
C VAL A 164 -15.90 -0.45 -15.42
N PRO A 165 -15.75 -1.72 -15.84
CA PRO A 165 -14.47 -2.26 -16.30
C PRO A 165 -13.95 -1.47 -17.50
N ILE A 166 -12.68 -1.07 -17.45
CA ILE A 166 -11.99 -0.34 -18.54
C ILE A 166 -11.24 -1.34 -19.42
N ASP A 167 -10.46 -2.19 -18.76
CA ASP A 167 -9.58 -3.18 -19.38
C ASP A 167 -9.45 -4.35 -18.40
N GLU A 168 -10.03 -5.49 -18.77
CA GLU A 168 -10.01 -6.72 -17.96
C GLU A 168 -8.57 -7.24 -17.75
N GLU A 169 -7.67 -7.05 -18.71
CA GLU A 169 -6.28 -7.52 -18.59
C GLU A 169 -5.46 -6.66 -17.62
N LYS A 170 -5.78 -5.37 -17.54
CA LYS A 170 -5.08 -4.43 -16.64
C LYS A 170 -5.72 -4.30 -15.26
N ASN A 171 -6.85 -4.97 -15.03
CA ASN A 171 -7.63 -4.88 -13.79
C ASN A 171 -7.94 -3.42 -13.40
N GLN A 172 -8.26 -2.59 -14.39
CA GLN A 172 -8.62 -1.19 -14.20
C GLN A 172 -10.12 -1.00 -14.35
N ILE A 173 -10.72 -0.35 -13.36
CA ILE A 173 -12.16 -0.15 -13.24
C ILE A 173 -12.40 1.34 -12.97
N TYR A 174 -13.30 1.96 -13.72
CA TYR A 174 -13.83 3.27 -13.33
C TYR A 174 -14.81 3.08 -12.19
N ASP A 175 -14.58 3.75 -11.06
CA ASP A 175 -15.58 3.95 -10.03
C ASP A 175 -16.20 5.33 -10.24
N VAL A 176 -17.42 5.35 -10.79
CA VAL A 176 -18.24 6.56 -10.89
C VAL A 176 -19.20 6.56 -9.73
N TYR A 177 -19.12 7.53 -8.84
CA TYR A 177 -19.90 7.53 -7.61
C TYR A 177 -20.64 8.83 -7.33
N PHE A 178 -21.77 8.71 -6.66
CA PHE A 178 -22.68 9.81 -6.36
C PHE A 178 -23.16 9.76 -4.91
N HIS A 179 -23.10 10.91 -4.23
CA HIS A 179 -23.48 11.04 -2.83
C HIS A 179 -24.96 11.40 -2.66
N LEU A 180 -25.63 10.69 -1.75
CA LEU A 180 -26.95 11.05 -1.23
C LEU A 180 -26.79 12.05 -0.07
N PRO A 181 -27.57 13.15 -0.01
CA PRO A 181 -28.80 13.43 -0.77
C PRO A 181 -28.63 14.25 -2.06
N ALA A 182 -27.39 14.53 -2.49
CA ALA A 182 -27.17 15.37 -3.65
C ALA A 182 -27.66 14.73 -4.96
N PHE A 183 -27.57 13.40 -5.07
CA PHE A 183 -28.12 12.62 -6.16
C PHE A 183 -28.95 11.47 -5.61
N GLU A 184 -30.20 11.40 -6.07
CA GLU A 184 -31.04 10.22 -5.88
C GLU A 184 -30.62 9.11 -6.87
N LEU A 185 -30.89 7.85 -6.53
CA LEU A 185 -30.47 6.70 -7.36
C LEU A 185 -30.98 6.81 -8.81
N HIS A 186 -32.21 7.26 -9.02
CA HIS A 186 -32.77 7.39 -10.37
C HIS A 186 -32.00 8.42 -11.20
N GLU A 187 -31.61 9.56 -10.61
CA GLU A 187 -30.81 10.59 -11.27
C GLU A 187 -29.43 10.04 -11.63
N ALA A 188 -28.78 9.35 -10.69
CA ALA A 188 -27.49 8.71 -10.92
C ALA A 188 -27.54 7.66 -12.05
N ILE A 189 -28.61 6.86 -12.13
CA ILE A 189 -28.80 5.89 -13.22
C ILE A 189 -28.96 6.60 -14.57
N GLU A 190 -29.74 7.69 -14.64
CA GLU A 190 -29.90 8.45 -15.89
C GLU A 190 -28.57 9.06 -16.36
N ILE A 191 -27.75 9.57 -15.43
CA ILE A 191 -26.40 10.05 -15.73
C ILE A 191 -25.54 8.89 -16.26
N MET A 192 -25.56 7.74 -15.59
CA MET A 192 -24.77 6.57 -15.99
C MET A 192 -25.16 6.01 -17.36
N LYS A 193 -26.40 6.23 -17.83
CA LYS A 193 -26.78 5.90 -19.22
C LYS A 193 -26.04 6.74 -20.25
N THR A 194 -25.52 7.90 -19.88
CA THR A 194 -24.73 8.76 -20.79
C THR A 194 -23.24 8.48 -20.71
N PHE A 195 -22.81 7.75 -19.68
CA PHE A 195 -21.40 7.41 -19.46
C PHE A 195 -20.88 6.50 -20.57
N LYS A 196 -19.79 6.94 -21.23
CA LYS A 196 -19.12 6.18 -22.28
C LYS A 196 -17.62 6.30 -22.13
N ILE A 197 -16.94 5.16 -22.26
CA ILE A 197 -15.50 5.09 -22.50
C ILE A 197 -15.30 5.25 -24.02
N LEU A 198 -14.45 6.19 -24.43
CA LEU A 198 -14.04 6.43 -25.79
C LEU A 198 -12.73 5.67 -26.05
N GLU A 199 -12.67 4.97 -27.18
CA GLU A 199 -11.49 4.23 -27.64
C GLU A 199 -10.35 5.14 -28.14
#